data_AF-A0A5S4GU41-F1
#
_entry.id   AF-A0A5S4GU41-F1
#
_cell.length_a   1.000
_cell.length_b   1.000
_cell.length_c   1.000
_cell.angle_alpha   90.00
_cell.angle_beta   90.00
_cell.angle_gamma   90.00
#
_symmetry.space_group_name_H-M   'P 1'
#
loop_
_entity.id
_entity.type
_entity.pdbx_description
1 polymer ?
#
loop_
_entity_poly.entity_id
_entity_poly.type
_entity_poly.pdbx_seq_one_letter_code
_entity_poly.pdbx_strand_id
1 'polypeptide(L)'
;MSKPCAECGLEELDDLNCRTQGIIRQAELTQAAAETLRQFRQKYDGARSSYVKARGEAAPVVQELAKKAATLINKIRCLLEEQEIKKLDQAWKRVAQDLADCPGLTGCCVHDPCDFDLNVENVPLKVLVEREADVKRRTDAAVECFKEVVEEPVALPQRVTKLQAKIAAIESDLGGETKSKEELHRLYVRAVVAAFELRDAQIWRGFANVHAFMDCLCRGLTCALRGHRALAVLGGAIATQKCRQEAHKAYCKRLREDPVDDVLTQYAKLTRLDEDAE
;
A
#
# COMPACT_ATOMS: atom_id res chain seq x y z
N MET A 1 -18.24 -63.20 9.45
CA MET A 1 -18.05 -61.96 8.67
C MET A 1 -18.38 -60.82 9.61
N SER A 2 -17.41 -59.94 9.88
CA SER A 2 -17.60 -58.80 10.80
C SER A 2 -18.70 -57.90 10.26
N LYS A 3 -19.73 -57.60 11.07
CA LYS A 3 -20.78 -56.64 10.70
C LYS A 3 -20.11 -55.31 10.32
N PRO A 4 -20.39 -54.72 9.14
CA PRO A 4 -19.90 -53.38 8.83
C PRO A 4 -20.45 -52.39 9.86
N CYS A 5 -19.58 -51.56 10.43
CA CYS A 5 -19.95 -50.61 11.46
C CYS A 5 -20.79 -49.49 10.83
N ALA A 6 -22.10 -49.47 11.11
CA ALA A 6 -23.05 -48.50 10.53
C ALA A 6 -22.76 -47.03 10.91
N GLU A 7 -21.93 -46.80 11.95
CA GLU A 7 -21.63 -45.50 12.55
C GLU A 7 -20.36 -44.83 12.01
N CYS A 8 -19.57 -45.48 11.14
CA CYS A 8 -18.36 -44.86 10.59
C CYS A 8 -18.70 -43.82 9.51
N GLY A 9 -19.03 -42.61 9.93
CA GLY A 9 -19.19 -41.43 9.07
C GLY A 9 -17.85 -40.96 8.52
N LEU A 10 -17.36 -41.56 7.44
CA LEU A 10 -16.11 -41.15 6.77
C LEU A 10 -16.14 -39.69 6.27
N GLU A 11 -17.34 -39.13 6.07
CA GLU A 11 -17.54 -37.73 5.69
C GLU A 11 -17.03 -36.76 6.77
N GLU A 12 -17.16 -37.10 8.06
CA GLU A 12 -16.65 -36.26 9.15
C GLU A 12 -15.12 -36.27 9.19
N LEU A 13 -14.50 -37.41 8.87
CA LEU A 13 -13.06 -37.53 8.77
C LEU A 13 -12.52 -36.69 7.61
N ASP A 14 -13.17 -36.74 6.44
CA ASP A 14 -12.82 -35.92 5.29
C ASP A 14 -13.01 -34.43 5.59
N ASP A 15 -14.09 -34.04 6.27
CA ASP A 15 -14.28 -32.65 6.67
C ASP A 15 -13.19 -32.16 7.63
N LEU A 16 -12.83 -32.97 8.62
CA LEU A 16 -11.74 -32.66 9.56
C LEU A 16 -10.39 -32.53 8.83
N ASN A 17 -10.09 -33.43 7.91
CA ASN A 17 -8.89 -33.37 7.07
C ASN A 17 -8.85 -32.08 6.25
N CYS A 18 -9.97 -31.70 5.63
CA CYS A 18 -10.05 -30.47 4.85
C CYS A 18 -9.93 -29.20 5.71
N ARG A 19 -10.52 -29.16 6.91
CA ARG A 19 -10.31 -28.05 7.86
C ARG A 19 -8.85 -27.94 8.28
N THR A 20 -8.19 -29.08 8.51
CA THR A 20 -6.76 -29.13 8.85
C THR A 20 -5.89 -28.54 7.75
N GLN A 21 -6.17 -28.84 6.47
CA GLN A 21 -5.50 -28.22 5.33
C GLN A 21 -5.67 -26.69 5.31
N GLY A 22 -6.88 -26.22 5.65
CA GLY A 22 -7.15 -24.79 5.82
C GLY A 22 -6.28 -24.13 6.89
N ILE A 23 -6.18 -24.76 8.07
CA ILE A 23 -5.37 -24.27 9.19
C ILE A 23 -3.89 -24.21 8.81
N ILE A 24 -3.37 -25.27 8.17
CA ILE A 24 -1.98 -25.31 7.67
C ILE A 24 -1.74 -24.13 6.74
N ARG A 25 -2.62 -23.93 5.75
CA ARG A 25 -2.46 -22.84 4.78
C ARG A 25 -2.49 -21.46 5.43
N GLN A 26 -3.39 -21.25 6.39
CA GLN A 26 -3.46 -20.00 7.14
C GLN A 26 -2.18 -19.75 7.95
N ALA A 27 -1.61 -20.79 8.56
CA ALA A 27 -0.36 -20.71 9.32
C ALA A 27 0.82 -20.35 8.41
N GLU A 28 0.94 -20.99 7.25
CA GLU A 28 1.97 -20.68 6.24
C GLU A 28 1.95 -19.21 5.82
N LEU A 29 0.77 -18.69 5.47
CA LEU A 29 0.61 -17.30 5.05
C LEU A 29 0.92 -16.31 6.17
N THR A 30 0.54 -16.64 7.41
CA THR A 30 0.88 -15.83 8.58
C THR A 30 2.39 -15.83 8.84
N GLN A 31 3.04 -16.98 8.74
CA GLN A 31 4.48 -17.13 8.93
C GLN A 31 5.26 -16.39 7.83
N ALA A 32 4.83 -16.47 6.58
CA ALA A 32 5.45 -15.76 5.47
C ALA A 32 5.41 -14.23 5.65
N ALA A 33 4.34 -13.70 6.27
CA ALA A 33 4.21 -12.27 6.55
C ALA A 33 4.96 -11.81 7.82
N ALA A 34 5.27 -12.72 8.74
CA ALA A 34 5.74 -12.38 10.08
C ALA A 34 7.02 -11.53 10.09
N GLU A 35 8.00 -11.89 9.27
CA GLU A 35 9.28 -11.16 9.22
C GLU A 35 9.10 -9.75 8.65
N THR A 36 8.31 -9.61 7.57
CA THR A 36 7.97 -8.31 6.99
C THR A 36 7.29 -7.41 8.03
N LEU A 37 6.32 -7.95 8.78
CA LEU A 37 5.59 -7.18 9.80
C LEU A 37 6.50 -6.76 10.99
N ARG A 38 7.46 -7.60 11.39
CA ARG A 38 8.45 -7.23 12.41
C ARG A 38 9.35 -6.08 11.93
N GLN A 39 9.84 -6.16 10.71
CA GLN A 39 10.65 -5.09 10.12
C GLN A 39 9.85 -3.79 10.01
N PHE A 40 8.57 -3.88 9.63
CA PHE A 40 7.70 -2.72 9.56
C PHE A 40 7.50 -2.05 10.91
N ARG A 41 7.37 -2.83 11.99
CA ARG A 41 7.29 -2.27 13.33
C ARG A 41 8.53 -1.45 13.68
N GLN A 42 9.72 -2.00 13.45
CA GLN A 42 10.98 -1.30 13.73
C GLN A 42 11.11 -0.01 12.90
N LYS A 43 10.77 -0.09 11.60
CA LYS A 43 10.79 1.07 10.71
C LYS A 43 9.77 2.13 11.10
N TYR A 44 8.58 1.74 11.55
CA TYR A 44 7.56 2.65 12.04
C TYR A 44 8.05 3.48 13.23
N ASP A 45 8.59 2.81 14.25
CA ASP A 45 9.06 3.46 15.47
C ASP A 45 10.23 4.41 15.18
N GLY A 46 11.15 4.02 14.29
CA GLY A 46 12.27 4.85 13.84
C GLY A 46 11.87 6.03 12.96
N ALA A 47 10.96 5.83 12.00
CA ALA A 47 10.56 6.86 11.05
C ALA A 47 9.80 8.00 11.74
N ARG A 48 8.98 7.69 12.76
CA ARG A 48 8.19 8.69 13.49
C ARG A 48 9.08 9.74 14.17
N SER A 49 10.03 9.32 14.98
CA SER A 49 10.93 10.24 15.69
C SER A 49 11.84 10.98 14.72
N SER A 50 12.35 10.27 13.71
CA SER A 50 13.25 10.84 12.70
C SER A 50 12.56 11.91 11.86
N TYR A 51 11.30 11.72 11.45
CA TYR A 51 10.57 12.72 10.67
C TYR A 51 10.32 14.00 11.47
N VAL A 52 9.92 13.88 12.74
CA VAL A 52 9.71 15.04 13.62
C VAL A 52 10.98 15.88 13.70
N LYS A 53 12.12 15.21 13.95
CA LYS A 53 13.43 15.86 14.01
C LYS A 53 13.78 16.51 12.67
N ALA A 54 13.75 15.75 11.58
CA ALA A 54 14.10 16.24 10.24
C ALA A 54 13.24 17.44 9.82
N ARG A 55 11.93 17.40 10.08
CA ARG A 55 11.01 18.51 9.78
C ARG A 55 11.28 19.72 10.68
N GLY A 56 11.54 19.51 11.97
CA GLY A 56 11.88 20.58 12.90
C GLY A 56 13.18 21.30 12.52
N GLU A 57 14.20 20.56 12.09
CA GLU A 57 15.48 21.09 11.61
C GLU A 57 15.35 21.78 10.25
N ALA A 58 14.55 21.22 9.33
CA ALA A 58 14.33 21.76 8.00
C ALA A 58 13.47 23.03 8.00
N ALA A 59 12.47 23.13 8.88
CA ALA A 59 11.50 24.24 8.88
C ALA A 59 12.14 25.65 8.89
N PRO A 60 13.06 26.00 9.81
CA PRO A 60 13.70 27.32 9.78
C PRO A 60 14.52 27.54 8.52
N VAL A 61 15.20 26.50 8.01
CA VAL A 61 15.98 26.59 6.76
C VAL A 61 15.07 26.87 5.57
N VAL A 62 13.95 26.15 5.45
CA VAL A 62 12.95 26.34 4.38
C VAL A 62 12.37 27.75 4.43
N GLN A 63 12.06 28.28 5.62
CA GLN A 63 11.57 29.65 5.78
C GLN A 63 12.59 30.69 5.30
N GLU A 64 13.87 30.53 5.67
CA GLU A 64 14.93 31.42 5.21
C GLU A 64 15.17 31.31 3.70
N LEU A 65 15.15 30.10 3.15
CA LEU A 65 15.24 29.87 1.70
C LEU A 65 14.06 30.53 0.95
N ALA A 66 12.85 30.48 1.49
CA ALA A 66 11.69 31.15 0.90
C ALA A 66 11.87 32.68 0.86
N LYS A 67 12.37 33.29 1.94
CA LYS A 67 12.70 34.73 1.97
C LYS A 67 13.79 35.08 0.96
N LYS A 68 14.85 34.26 0.86
CA LYS A 68 15.92 34.44 -0.11
C LYS A 68 15.41 34.33 -1.55
N ALA A 69 14.61 33.32 -1.86
CA ALA A 69 14.01 33.14 -3.18
C ALA A 69 13.13 34.35 -3.55
N ALA A 70 12.26 34.81 -2.65
CA ALA A 70 11.45 36.01 -2.87
C ALA A 70 12.30 37.27 -3.12
N THR A 71 13.39 37.43 -2.36
CA THR A 71 14.33 38.54 -2.54
C THR A 71 15.04 38.48 -3.90
N LEU A 72 15.50 37.30 -4.32
CA LEU A 72 16.12 37.10 -5.63
C LEU A 72 15.14 37.38 -6.77
N ILE A 73 13.90 36.88 -6.66
CA ILE A 73 12.83 37.20 -7.62
C ILE A 73 12.67 38.71 -7.74
N ASN A 74 12.55 39.44 -6.64
CA ASN A 74 12.38 40.90 -6.67
C ASN A 74 13.60 41.62 -7.27
N LYS A 75 14.82 41.22 -6.92
CA LYS A 75 16.04 41.78 -7.52
C LYS A 75 16.09 41.58 -9.03
N ILE A 76 15.76 40.38 -9.51
CA ILE A 76 15.74 40.08 -10.95
C ILE A 76 14.61 40.85 -11.66
N ARG A 77 13.44 41.01 -11.02
CA ARG A 77 12.33 41.82 -11.57
C ARG A 77 12.74 43.27 -11.82
N CYS A 78 13.58 43.85 -10.97
CA CYS A 78 14.08 45.23 -11.19
C CYS A 78 15.00 45.36 -12.42
N LEU A 79 15.48 44.25 -12.99
CA LEU A 79 16.36 44.22 -14.16
C LEU A 79 15.62 43.86 -15.45
N LEU A 80 14.31 43.59 -15.38
CA LEU A 80 13.47 43.16 -16.50
C LEU A 80 12.33 44.15 -16.71
N GLU A 81 11.80 44.21 -17.94
CA GLU A 81 10.62 45.02 -18.22
C GLU A 81 9.35 44.35 -17.68
N GLU A 82 8.39 45.14 -17.22
CA GLU A 82 7.14 44.63 -16.63
C GLU A 82 6.39 43.68 -17.58
N GLN A 83 6.40 43.99 -18.88
CA GLN A 83 5.71 43.19 -19.88
C GLN A 83 6.35 41.80 -20.08
N GLU A 84 7.65 41.69 -19.82
CA GLU A 84 8.40 40.44 -19.92
C GLU A 84 8.11 39.55 -18.74
N ILE A 85 8.13 40.13 -17.54
CA ILE A 85 7.74 39.47 -16.30
C ILE A 85 6.33 38.88 -16.45
N LYS A 86 5.37 39.65 -16.97
CA LYS A 86 3.99 39.15 -17.21
C LYS A 86 3.97 37.93 -18.13
N LYS A 87 4.75 37.95 -19.22
CA LYS A 87 4.84 36.82 -20.15
C LYS A 87 5.49 35.59 -19.51
N LEU A 88 6.56 35.78 -18.73
CA LEU A 88 7.24 34.71 -18.00
C LEU A 88 6.34 34.10 -16.92
N ASP A 89 5.61 34.92 -16.16
CA ASP A 89 4.66 34.46 -15.15
C ASP A 89 3.51 33.67 -15.77
N GLN A 90 2.99 34.11 -16.92
CA GLN A 90 1.96 33.38 -17.67
C GLN A 90 2.48 32.05 -18.22
N ALA A 91 3.69 32.04 -18.78
CA ALA A 91 4.33 30.82 -19.25
C ALA A 91 4.55 29.83 -18.10
N TRP A 92 5.07 30.31 -16.97
CA TRP A 92 5.24 29.50 -15.76
C TRP A 92 3.91 28.95 -15.26
N LYS A 93 2.83 29.76 -15.23
CA LYS A 93 1.52 29.29 -14.79
C LYS A 93 1.02 28.09 -15.59
N ARG A 94 1.22 28.09 -16.91
CA ARG A 94 0.86 26.95 -17.78
C ARG A 94 1.67 25.72 -17.42
N VAL A 95 3.00 25.86 -17.32
CA VAL A 95 3.88 24.75 -16.93
C VAL A 95 3.53 24.23 -15.53
N ALA A 96 3.21 25.10 -14.58
CA ALA A 96 2.82 24.70 -13.24
C ALA A 96 1.47 23.96 -13.19
N GLN A 97 0.56 24.25 -14.12
CA GLN A 97 -0.69 23.48 -14.30
C GLN A 97 -0.38 22.09 -14.85
N ASP A 98 0.43 22.02 -15.91
CA ASP A 98 0.83 20.73 -16.49
C ASP A 98 1.60 19.87 -15.46
N LEU A 99 2.45 20.50 -14.64
CA LEU A 99 3.15 19.82 -13.55
C LEU A 99 2.22 19.33 -12.43
N ALA A 100 1.05 19.94 -12.24
CA ALA A 100 0.08 19.48 -11.24
C ALA A 100 -0.64 18.20 -11.69
N ASP A 101 -0.79 17.99 -13.01
CA ASP A 101 -1.36 16.78 -13.60
C ASP A 101 -0.32 15.63 -13.69
N CYS A 102 0.97 15.96 -13.63
CA CYS A 102 2.03 14.96 -13.53
C CYS A 102 1.96 14.23 -12.18
N PRO A 103 2.19 12.90 -12.15
CA PRO A 103 2.31 12.16 -10.91
C PRO A 103 3.48 12.73 -10.09
N GLY A 104 3.14 13.39 -8.99
CA GLY A 104 4.09 14.08 -8.12
C GLY A 104 4.19 13.45 -6.73
N LEU A 105 4.95 14.11 -5.86
CA LEU A 105 5.02 13.77 -4.43
C LEU A 105 3.68 14.09 -3.77
N THR A 106 2.75 13.14 -3.80
CA THR A 106 1.42 13.26 -3.20
C THR A 106 1.42 12.67 -1.79
N GLY A 107 1.01 13.46 -0.80
CA GLY A 107 0.95 13.16 0.63
C GLY A 107 0.86 11.67 0.99
N CYS A 108 -0.34 11.20 1.30
CA CYS A 108 -0.53 9.78 1.58
C CYS A 108 -0.91 8.99 0.34
N CYS A 109 -0.19 7.89 0.08
CA CYS A 109 -0.45 6.95 -1.00
C CYS A 109 -1.47 5.84 -0.65
N VAL A 110 -1.97 5.80 0.60
CA VAL A 110 -3.05 4.89 1.00
C VAL A 110 -4.40 5.61 0.89
N HIS A 111 -5.14 5.31 -0.18
CA HIS A 111 -6.45 5.92 -0.44
C HIS A 111 -7.62 5.00 -0.04
N ASP A 112 -7.50 3.71 -0.33
CA ASP A 112 -8.57 2.75 -0.07
C ASP A 112 -8.72 2.47 1.43
N PRO A 113 -9.95 2.31 1.94
CA PRO A 113 -10.16 1.87 3.32
C PRO A 113 -9.53 0.48 3.50
N CYS A 114 -8.99 0.19 4.67
CA CYS A 114 -8.36 -1.10 4.96
C CYS A 114 -9.27 -1.98 5.79
N ASP A 115 -10.52 -2.00 5.34
CA ASP A 115 -11.54 -2.92 5.78
C ASP A 115 -11.68 -3.98 4.68
N PHE A 116 -11.42 -5.24 5.05
CA PHE A 116 -11.42 -6.38 4.14
C PHE A 116 -12.57 -7.29 4.55
N ASP A 117 -13.37 -7.72 3.57
CA ASP A 117 -14.44 -8.69 3.84
C ASP A 117 -13.83 -10.06 4.18
N LEU A 118 -13.93 -10.44 5.45
CA LEU A 118 -13.47 -11.72 5.98
C LEU A 118 -14.56 -12.77 6.03
N ASN A 119 -15.77 -12.48 5.52
CA ASN A 119 -16.82 -13.47 5.50
C ASN A 119 -16.44 -14.61 4.52
N VAL A 120 -16.31 -15.81 5.07
CA VAL A 120 -15.98 -17.03 4.32
C VAL A 120 -17.11 -18.05 4.35
N GLU A 121 -18.17 -17.80 5.13
CA GLU A 121 -19.27 -18.73 5.33
C GLU A 121 -20.22 -18.72 4.14
N ASN A 122 -20.55 -19.90 3.62
CA ASN A 122 -21.45 -20.07 2.49
C ASN A 122 -21.05 -19.28 1.22
N VAL A 123 -19.77 -18.91 1.11
CA VAL A 123 -19.23 -18.20 -0.05
C VAL A 123 -18.72 -19.21 -1.10
N PRO A 124 -19.08 -19.05 -2.39
CA PRO A 124 -18.52 -19.89 -3.45
C PRO A 124 -17.01 -19.70 -3.60
N LEU A 125 -16.29 -20.79 -3.90
CA LEU A 125 -14.82 -20.80 -4.06
C LEU A 125 -14.32 -19.71 -5.02
N LYS A 126 -15.03 -19.49 -6.13
CA LYS A 126 -14.67 -18.46 -7.12
C LYS A 126 -14.64 -17.05 -6.49
N VAL A 127 -15.65 -16.74 -5.67
CA VAL A 127 -15.77 -15.44 -5.00
C VAL A 127 -14.67 -15.28 -3.94
N LEU A 128 -14.32 -16.35 -3.22
CA LEU A 128 -13.20 -16.31 -2.26
C LEU A 128 -11.86 -16.01 -2.97
N VAL A 129 -11.62 -16.63 -4.12
CA VAL A 129 -10.39 -16.39 -4.92
C VAL A 129 -10.34 -14.95 -5.46
N GLU A 130 -11.47 -14.42 -5.95
CA GLU A 130 -11.56 -13.02 -6.39
C GLU A 130 -11.31 -12.04 -5.24
N ARG A 131 -11.85 -12.32 -4.05
CA ARG A 131 -11.59 -11.55 -2.83
C ARG A 131 -10.13 -11.61 -2.42
N GLU A 132 -9.51 -12.80 -2.42
CA GLU A 132 -8.08 -12.96 -2.11
C GLU A 132 -7.22 -12.10 -3.05
N ALA A 133 -7.55 -12.05 -4.34
CA ALA A 133 -6.84 -11.23 -5.32
C ALA A 133 -6.98 -9.71 -5.04
N ASP A 134 -8.18 -9.21 -4.73
CA ASP A 134 -8.37 -7.80 -4.36
C ASP A 134 -7.63 -7.43 -3.07
N VAL A 135 -7.76 -8.27 -2.03
CA VAL A 135 -7.06 -8.10 -0.76
C VAL A 135 -5.56 -8.06 -1.02
N LYS A 136 -5.03 -8.98 -1.84
CA LYS A 136 -3.60 -9.02 -2.17
C LYS A 136 -3.14 -7.73 -2.82
N ARG A 137 -3.85 -7.27 -3.87
CA ARG A 137 -3.53 -6.03 -4.59
C ARG A 137 -3.46 -4.83 -3.63
N ARG A 138 -4.45 -4.68 -2.75
CA ARG A 138 -4.51 -3.57 -1.77
C ARG A 138 -3.45 -3.70 -0.67
N THR A 139 -3.14 -4.93 -0.23
CA THR A 139 -2.07 -5.21 0.73
C THR A 139 -0.71 -4.84 0.15
N ASP A 140 -0.42 -5.27 -1.08
CA ASP A 140 0.83 -4.96 -1.77
C ASP A 140 0.99 -3.44 -1.96
N ALA A 141 -0.07 -2.75 -2.38
CA ALA A 141 -0.04 -1.28 -2.52
C ALA A 141 0.23 -0.57 -1.19
N ALA A 142 -0.39 -1.03 -0.09
CA ALA A 142 -0.13 -0.48 1.24
C ALA A 142 1.30 -0.76 1.74
N VAL A 143 1.83 -1.95 1.43
CA VAL A 143 3.22 -2.34 1.71
C VAL A 143 4.20 -1.42 1.00
N GLU A 144 4.03 -1.18 -0.29
CA GLU A 144 4.89 -0.29 -1.06
C GLU A 144 4.78 1.15 -0.58
N CYS A 145 3.56 1.63 -0.32
CA CYS A 145 3.35 2.96 0.25
C CYS A 145 4.07 3.11 1.60
N PHE A 146 3.95 2.12 2.50
CA PHE A 146 4.65 2.15 3.79
C PHE A 146 6.17 2.22 3.60
N LYS A 147 6.74 1.39 2.72
CA LYS A 147 8.18 1.41 2.40
C LYS A 147 8.64 2.75 1.85
N GLU A 148 7.84 3.43 1.04
CA GLU A 148 8.19 4.73 0.50
C GLU A 148 8.09 5.84 1.56
N VAL A 149 7.08 5.80 2.43
CA VAL A 149 6.84 6.82 3.46
C VAL A 149 7.89 6.73 4.58
N VAL A 150 8.37 5.54 4.97
CA VAL A 150 9.40 5.41 6.02
C VAL A 150 10.75 6.02 5.65
N GLU A 151 11.04 6.21 4.35
CA GLU A 151 12.29 6.82 3.87
C GLU A 151 12.23 8.35 3.81
N GLU A 152 11.04 8.94 3.99
CA GLU A 152 10.83 10.38 3.98
C GLU A 152 11.73 11.17 4.96
N PRO A 153 12.02 10.72 6.19
CA PRO A 153 12.95 11.39 7.10
C PRO A 153 14.37 11.54 6.53
N VAL A 154 14.79 10.62 5.65
CA VAL A 154 16.10 10.65 4.98
C VAL A 154 16.02 11.53 3.73
N ALA A 155 14.92 11.44 2.98
CA ALA A 155 14.72 12.20 1.75
C ALA A 155 14.57 13.71 1.99
N LEU A 156 13.88 14.12 3.07
CA LEU A 156 13.60 15.52 3.35
C LEU A 156 14.87 16.40 3.48
N PRO A 157 15.88 16.06 4.31
CA PRO A 157 17.13 16.81 4.38
C PRO A 157 17.83 16.93 3.02
N GLN A 158 17.81 15.87 2.21
CA GLN A 158 18.42 15.88 0.87
C GLN A 158 17.71 16.86 -0.06
N ARG A 159 16.37 16.91 -0.02
CA ARG A 159 15.57 17.88 -0.79
C ARG A 159 15.88 19.32 -0.37
N VAL A 160 15.99 19.58 0.94
CA VAL A 160 16.35 20.91 1.47
C VAL A 160 17.76 21.33 1.02
N THR A 161 18.76 20.45 1.14
CA THR A 161 20.13 20.73 0.69
C THR A 161 20.19 21.01 -0.81
N LYS A 162 19.47 20.24 -1.62
CA LYS A 162 19.37 20.47 -3.07
C LYS A 162 18.78 21.86 -3.38
N LEU A 163 17.75 22.27 -2.65
CA LEU A 163 17.15 23.60 -2.81
C LEU A 163 18.06 24.73 -2.37
N GLN A 164 18.77 24.54 -1.25
CA GLN A 164 19.77 25.49 -0.78
C GLN A 164 20.86 25.71 -1.83
N ALA A 165 21.37 24.63 -2.44
CA ALA A 165 22.36 24.71 -3.51
C ALA A 165 21.79 25.43 -4.76
N LYS A 166 20.54 25.14 -5.15
CA LYS A 166 19.87 25.83 -6.27
C LYS A 166 19.77 27.34 -6.03
N ILE A 167 19.34 27.76 -4.84
CA ILE A 167 19.19 29.18 -4.49
C ILE A 167 20.56 29.88 -4.44
N ALA A 168 21.57 29.25 -3.84
CA ALA A 168 22.93 29.78 -3.82
C ALA A 168 23.51 29.94 -5.24
N ALA A 169 23.24 28.99 -6.15
CA ALA A 169 23.65 29.11 -7.54
C ALA A 169 22.97 30.29 -8.25
N ILE A 170 21.67 30.52 -8.02
CA ILE A 170 20.95 31.68 -8.58
C ILE A 170 21.53 32.99 -8.05
N GLU A 171 21.83 33.05 -6.75
CA GLU A 171 22.43 34.24 -6.12
C GLU A 171 23.83 34.53 -6.69
N SER A 172 24.67 33.50 -6.82
CA SER A 172 26.00 33.63 -7.44
C SER A 172 25.92 34.07 -8.89
N ASP A 173 25.02 33.49 -9.67
CA ASP A 173 24.84 33.84 -11.08
C ASP A 173 24.36 35.29 -11.22
N LEU A 174 23.49 35.77 -10.33
CA LEU A 174 23.00 37.16 -10.34
C LEU A 174 24.10 38.18 -10.00
N GLY A 175 25.06 37.83 -9.15
CA GLY A 175 26.14 38.71 -8.71
C GLY A 175 27.33 38.87 -9.69
N GLY A 176 27.29 38.20 -10.84
CA GLY A 176 28.36 38.27 -11.85
C GLY A 176 28.31 39.51 -12.75
N GLU A 177 29.06 39.47 -13.86
CA GLU A 177 29.07 40.51 -14.90
C GLU A 177 27.68 40.81 -15.47
N THR A 178 27.55 41.97 -16.14
CA THR A 178 26.33 42.43 -16.80
C THR A 178 25.67 41.31 -17.60
N LYS A 179 24.45 40.94 -17.20
CA LYS A 179 23.71 39.85 -17.83
C LYS A 179 23.03 40.31 -19.10
N SER A 180 23.05 39.46 -20.12
CA SER A 180 22.14 39.58 -21.25
C SER A 180 20.68 39.37 -20.79
N LYS A 181 19.77 39.87 -21.61
CA LYS A 181 18.32 39.72 -21.39
C LYS A 181 17.88 38.26 -21.29
N GLU A 182 18.42 37.39 -22.13
CA GLU A 182 18.09 35.96 -22.11
C GLU A 182 18.55 35.30 -20.81
N GLU A 183 19.74 35.66 -20.29
CA GLU A 183 20.22 35.18 -19.00
C GLU A 183 19.33 35.64 -17.85
N LEU A 184 18.87 36.91 -17.87
CA LEU A 184 17.93 37.43 -16.88
C LEU A 184 16.59 36.69 -16.92
N HIS A 185 16.06 36.36 -18.09
CA HIS A 185 14.86 35.52 -18.22
C HIS A 185 15.07 34.14 -17.59
N ARG A 186 16.20 33.48 -17.89
CA ARG A 186 16.53 32.16 -17.33
C ARG A 186 16.68 32.22 -15.81
N LEU A 187 17.33 33.26 -15.28
CA LEU A 187 17.48 33.48 -13.83
C LEU A 187 16.13 33.71 -13.15
N TYR A 188 15.27 34.53 -13.75
CA TYR A 188 13.92 34.78 -13.23
C TYR A 188 13.14 33.46 -13.11
N VAL A 189 13.09 32.68 -14.18
CA VAL A 189 12.37 31.39 -14.20
C VAL A 189 12.98 30.42 -13.17
N ARG A 190 14.31 30.31 -13.07
CA ARG A 190 14.97 29.47 -12.05
C ARG A 190 14.56 29.88 -10.63
N ALA A 191 14.49 31.18 -10.34
CA ALA A 191 14.08 31.69 -9.04
C ALA A 191 12.60 31.39 -8.73
N VAL A 192 11.71 31.56 -9.72
CA VAL A 192 10.29 31.21 -9.60
C VAL A 192 10.08 29.71 -9.38
N VAL A 193 10.80 28.86 -10.11
CA VAL A 193 10.77 27.40 -9.92
C VAL A 193 11.28 27.02 -8.53
N ALA A 194 12.39 27.60 -8.06
CA ALA A 194 12.89 27.35 -6.71
C ALA A 194 11.88 27.77 -5.63
N ALA A 195 11.18 28.89 -5.81
CA ALA A 195 10.10 29.31 -4.92
C ALA A 195 8.89 28.36 -4.96
N PHE A 196 8.59 27.77 -6.11
CA PHE A 196 7.55 26.73 -6.23
C PHE A 196 7.94 25.44 -5.51
N GLU A 197 9.16 24.96 -5.67
CA GLU A 197 9.66 23.76 -5.00
C GLU A 197 9.72 23.91 -3.46
N LEU A 198 9.78 25.14 -2.96
CA LEU A 198 9.67 25.46 -1.53
C LEU A 198 8.23 25.46 -0.98
N ARG A 199 7.21 25.38 -1.84
CA ARG A 199 5.82 25.30 -1.38
C ARG A 199 5.59 24.02 -0.59
N ASP A 200 4.67 24.09 0.37
CA ASP A 200 4.41 23.00 1.30
C ASP A 200 4.13 21.65 0.62
N ALA A 201 3.40 21.66 -0.48
CA ALA A 201 3.08 20.46 -1.24
C ALA A 201 4.32 19.77 -1.82
N GLN A 202 5.39 20.51 -2.13
CA GLN A 202 6.59 19.99 -2.78
C GLN A 202 7.65 19.62 -1.74
N ILE A 203 8.04 20.57 -0.88
CA ILE A 203 9.14 20.35 0.06
C ILE A 203 8.81 19.32 1.13
N TRP A 204 7.54 19.26 1.57
CA TRP A 204 7.05 18.31 2.57
C TRP A 204 6.35 17.10 1.97
N ARG A 205 6.52 16.83 0.67
CA ARG A 205 5.89 15.69 -0.02
C ARG A 205 4.35 15.66 0.16
N GLY A 206 3.71 16.82 0.22
CA GLY A 206 2.26 16.91 0.43
C GLY A 206 1.80 16.70 1.87
N PHE A 207 2.70 16.42 2.83
CA PHE A 207 2.34 16.35 4.25
C PHE A 207 2.26 17.76 4.85
N ALA A 208 1.03 18.21 5.11
CA ALA A 208 0.77 19.52 5.71
C ALA A 208 1.45 19.71 7.08
N ASN A 209 1.60 18.64 7.85
CA ASN A 209 2.25 18.65 9.16
C ASN A 209 2.76 17.25 9.55
N VAL A 210 3.39 17.15 10.72
CA VAL A 210 3.87 15.88 11.30
C VAL A 210 2.72 14.87 11.44
N HIS A 211 1.53 15.32 11.85
CA HIS A 211 0.40 14.42 12.07
C HIS A 211 -0.07 13.75 10.78
N ALA A 212 -0.16 14.49 9.68
CA ALA A 212 -0.51 13.95 8.36
C ALA A 212 0.47 12.86 7.90
N PHE A 213 1.76 13.04 8.19
CA PHE A 213 2.78 12.00 7.94
C PHE A 213 2.54 10.76 8.82
N MET A 214 2.34 10.95 10.13
CA MET A 214 2.09 9.84 11.05
C MET A 214 0.82 9.08 10.68
N ASP A 215 -0.25 9.79 10.30
CA ASP A 215 -1.50 9.18 9.87
C ASP A 215 -1.30 8.32 8.64
N CYS A 216 -0.52 8.79 7.66
CA CYS A 216 -0.22 7.98 6.49
C CYS A 216 0.60 6.74 6.83
N LEU A 217 1.63 6.91 7.66
CA LEU A 217 2.48 5.83 8.12
C LEU A 217 1.67 4.76 8.88
N CYS A 218 0.78 5.20 9.78
CA CYS A 218 -0.17 4.36 10.50
C CYS A 218 -1.14 3.64 9.56
N ARG A 219 -1.70 4.36 8.57
CA ARG A 219 -2.60 3.76 7.57
C ARG A 219 -1.87 2.67 6.81
N GLY A 220 -0.71 2.95 6.21
CA GLY A 220 0.10 1.96 5.48
C GLY A 220 0.38 0.70 6.31
N LEU A 221 0.84 0.88 7.56
CA LEU A 221 1.10 -0.24 8.47
C LEU A 221 -0.16 -1.04 8.80
N THR A 222 -1.25 -0.35 9.17
CA THR A 222 -2.52 -0.99 9.54
C THR A 222 -3.11 -1.76 8.36
N CYS A 223 -3.02 -1.19 7.16
CA CYS A 223 -3.47 -1.80 5.93
C CYS A 223 -2.67 -3.05 5.58
N ALA A 224 -1.34 -2.98 5.65
CA ALA A 224 -0.49 -4.14 5.45
C ALA A 224 -0.82 -5.25 6.46
N LEU A 225 -0.95 -4.92 7.75
CA LEU A 225 -1.28 -5.88 8.81
C LEU A 225 -2.64 -6.54 8.59
N ARG A 226 -3.69 -5.74 8.39
CA ARG A 226 -5.05 -6.26 8.15
C ARG A 226 -5.13 -7.05 6.85
N GLY A 227 -4.38 -6.64 5.83
CA GLY A 227 -4.28 -7.30 4.55
C GLY A 227 -3.67 -8.69 4.65
N HIS A 228 -2.52 -8.81 5.31
CA HIS A 228 -1.90 -10.12 5.58
C HIS A 228 -2.80 -11.04 6.43
N ARG A 229 -3.50 -10.49 7.42
CA ARG A 229 -4.51 -11.25 8.19
C ARG A 229 -5.62 -11.76 7.28
N ALA A 230 -6.15 -10.89 6.42
CA ALA A 230 -7.23 -11.24 5.50
C ALA A 230 -6.80 -12.32 4.49
N LEU A 231 -5.59 -12.20 3.92
CA LEU A 231 -5.01 -13.21 3.05
C LEU A 231 -4.88 -14.57 3.74
N ALA A 232 -4.44 -14.59 5.00
CA ALA A 232 -4.31 -15.84 5.76
C ALA A 232 -5.68 -16.52 5.98
N VAL A 233 -6.71 -15.76 6.36
CA VAL A 233 -8.08 -16.28 6.54
C VAL A 233 -8.67 -16.79 5.23
N LEU A 234 -8.61 -15.98 4.16
CA LEU A 234 -9.13 -16.34 2.84
C LEU A 234 -8.39 -17.55 2.26
N GLY A 235 -7.06 -17.58 2.36
CA GLY A 235 -6.24 -18.70 1.90
C GLY A 235 -6.58 -20.01 2.62
N GLY A 236 -6.85 -19.97 3.92
CA GLY A 236 -7.32 -21.13 4.70
C GLY A 236 -8.71 -21.61 4.26
N ALA A 237 -9.65 -20.70 4.03
CA ALA A 237 -10.98 -21.03 3.54
C ALA A 237 -10.95 -21.63 2.12
N ILE A 238 -10.15 -21.04 1.23
CA ILE A 238 -9.91 -21.54 -0.14
C ILE A 238 -9.34 -22.96 -0.10
N ALA A 239 -8.33 -23.22 0.73
CA ALA A 239 -7.74 -24.54 0.87
C ALA A 239 -8.75 -25.58 1.38
N THR A 240 -9.55 -25.21 2.39
CA THR A 240 -10.63 -26.08 2.92
C THR A 240 -11.64 -26.43 1.83
N GLN A 241 -12.11 -25.43 1.08
CA GLN A 241 -13.15 -25.64 0.07
C GLN A 241 -12.63 -26.40 -1.16
N LYS A 242 -11.38 -26.16 -1.57
CA LYS A 242 -10.73 -26.98 -2.62
C LYS A 242 -10.62 -28.44 -2.21
N CYS A 243 -10.16 -28.70 -0.99
CA CYS A 243 -10.11 -30.06 -0.45
C CYS A 243 -11.48 -30.73 -0.44
N ARG A 244 -12.54 -30.04 0.01
CA ARG A 244 -13.92 -30.59 -0.01
C ARG A 244 -14.39 -30.90 -1.43
N GLN A 245 -14.11 -30.02 -2.40
CA GLN A 245 -14.46 -30.26 -3.81
C GLN A 245 -13.71 -31.48 -4.38
N GLU A 246 -12.45 -31.67 -4.01
CA GLU A 246 -11.64 -32.82 -4.44
C GLU A 246 -12.11 -34.13 -3.80
N ALA A 247 -12.38 -34.12 -2.49
CA ALA A 247 -12.96 -35.25 -1.77
C ALA A 247 -14.31 -35.67 -2.36
N HIS A 248 -15.19 -34.70 -2.63
CA HIS A 248 -16.48 -34.98 -3.28
C HIS A 248 -16.31 -35.56 -4.69
N LYS A 249 -15.38 -35.01 -5.50
CA LYS A 249 -15.07 -35.58 -6.83
C LYS A 249 -14.55 -37.01 -6.72
N ALA A 250 -13.69 -37.31 -5.75
CA ALA A 250 -13.17 -38.65 -5.51
C ALA A 250 -14.28 -39.61 -5.08
N TYR A 251 -15.17 -39.18 -4.18
CA TYR A 251 -16.36 -39.93 -3.78
C TYR A 251 -17.27 -40.24 -4.98
N CYS A 252 -17.63 -39.22 -5.78
CA CYS A 252 -18.44 -39.43 -6.98
C CYS A 252 -17.77 -40.34 -8.02
N LYS A 253 -16.43 -40.28 -8.13
CA LYS A 253 -15.67 -41.18 -8.99
C LYS A 253 -15.78 -42.62 -8.49
N ARG A 254 -15.55 -42.86 -7.19
CA ARG A 254 -15.69 -44.18 -6.56
C ARG A 254 -17.09 -44.77 -6.80
N LEU A 255 -18.14 -43.99 -6.53
CA LEU A 255 -19.53 -44.40 -6.76
C LEU A 255 -19.82 -44.83 -8.21
N ARG A 256 -19.17 -44.19 -9.19
CA ARG A 256 -19.36 -44.53 -10.61
C ARG A 256 -18.59 -45.78 -11.01
N GLU A 257 -17.43 -46.00 -10.40
CA GLU A 257 -16.54 -47.12 -10.72
C GLU A 257 -17.00 -48.42 -10.04
N ASP A 258 -17.54 -48.34 -8.82
CA ASP A 258 -18.04 -49.50 -8.07
C ASP A 258 -19.23 -49.15 -7.15
N PRO A 259 -20.46 -49.08 -7.69
CA PRO A 259 -21.62 -48.72 -6.89
C PRO A 259 -22.11 -49.86 -5.98
N VAL A 260 -21.65 -51.10 -6.19
CA VAL A 260 -22.23 -52.28 -5.52
C VAL A 260 -21.97 -52.22 -4.01
N ASP A 261 -20.74 -51.92 -3.60
CA ASP A 261 -20.36 -51.82 -2.19
C ASP A 261 -21.08 -50.66 -1.47
N ASP A 262 -21.23 -49.52 -2.14
CA ASP A 262 -21.96 -48.36 -1.61
C ASP A 262 -23.48 -48.68 -1.46
N VAL A 263 -24.09 -49.40 -2.42
CA VAL A 263 -25.49 -49.86 -2.33
C VAL A 263 -25.68 -50.87 -1.19
N LEU A 264 -24.80 -51.86 -1.07
CA LEU A 264 -24.84 -52.84 0.02
C LEU A 264 -24.68 -52.18 1.39
N THR A 265 -23.81 -51.16 1.48
CA THR A 265 -23.64 -50.35 2.69
C THR A 265 -24.91 -49.59 3.06
N GLN A 266 -25.59 -48.97 2.09
CA GLN A 266 -26.85 -48.26 2.33
C GLN A 266 -27.98 -49.22 2.73
N TYR A 267 -28.10 -50.37 2.06
CA TYR A 267 -29.06 -51.41 2.43
C TYR A 267 -28.89 -51.88 3.87
N ALA A 268 -27.65 -52.13 4.30
CA ALA A 268 -27.35 -52.52 5.67
C ALA A 268 -27.70 -51.43 6.70
N LYS A 269 -27.52 -50.14 6.36
CA LYS A 269 -27.94 -49.02 7.21
C LYS A 269 -29.45 -48.95 7.38
N LEU A 270 -30.20 -49.07 6.29
CA LEU A 270 -31.68 -49.02 6.31
C LEU A 270 -32.26 -50.19 7.11
N THR A 271 -31.76 -51.40 6.88
CA THR A 271 -32.21 -52.61 7.61
C THR A 271 -32.05 -52.45 9.12
N ARG A 272 -30.96 -51.81 9.57
CA ARG A 272 -30.70 -51.58 10.99
C ARG A 272 -31.60 -50.49 11.59
N LEU A 273 -31.90 -49.44 10.84
CA LEU A 273 -32.83 -48.39 11.28
C LEU A 273 -34.25 -48.93 11.47
N ASP A 274 -34.66 -49.90 10.64
CA ASP A 274 -35.95 -50.60 10.79
C ASP A 274 -35.94 -51.49 12.05
N GLU A 275 -34.83 -52.18 12.34
CA GLU A 275 -34.65 -53.01 13.55
C GLU A 275 -34.62 -52.18 14.86
N ASP A 276 -34.08 -50.96 14.83
CA ASP A 276 -33.98 -50.07 15.99
C ASP A 276 -35.27 -49.27 16.24
N ALA A 277 -36.25 -49.31 15.31
CA ALA A 277 -37.54 -48.61 15.40
C ALA A 277 -38.70 -49.49 15.92
N GLU A 278 -38.49 -50.80 16.06
CA GLU A 278 -39.40 -51.78 16.70
C GLU A 278 -39.09 -51.97 18.20
#